data_AF-A0A1Y1CH88-F1
#
_entry.id   AF-A0A1Y1CH88-F1
#
_cell.length_a   1.000
_cell.length_b   1.000
_cell.length_c   1.000
_cell.angle_alpha   90.00
_cell.angle_beta   90.00
_cell.angle_gamma   90.00
#
_symmetry.space_group_name_H-M   'P 1'
#
loop_
_entity.id
_entity.type
_entity.pdbx_description
1 polymer ?
#
loop_
_entity_poly.entity_id
_entity_poly.type
_entity_poly.pdbx_seq_one_letter_code
_entity_poly.pdbx_strand_id
1 'polypeptide(L)' 'MFAREFALADMTCVVENIFEDGQWAILEWKDPLGLRGCSFFHVIDGKIKFQRSYWDKLTFLRMHNLSIH' A
#
# COMPACT_ATOMS: atom_id res chain seq x y z
N MET A 1 5.90 -10.87 6.06
CA MET A 1 6.29 -9.77 5.14
C MET A 1 6.43 -10.39 3.75
N PHE A 2 5.67 -9.90 2.75
CA PHE A 2 5.60 -10.42 1.37
C PHE A 2 6.82 -10.00 0.53
N ALA A 3 8.03 -10.17 1.07
CA ALA A 3 9.25 -9.63 0.45
C ALA A 3 9.52 -10.25 -0.94
N ARG A 4 9.17 -11.52 -1.12
CA ARG A 4 9.37 -12.25 -2.38
C ARG A 4 8.36 -11.82 -3.44
N GLU A 5 7.11 -11.64 -3.06
CA GLU A 5 6.04 -11.26 -3.95
C GLU A 5 6.19 -9.81 -4.41
N PHE A 6 6.60 -8.90 -3.51
CA PHE A 6 6.90 -7.51 -3.87
C PHE A 6 8.16 -7.37 -4.72
N ALA A 7 9.14 -8.27 -4.61
CA ALA A 7 10.31 -8.27 -5.48
C ALA A 7 10.02 -8.69 -6.93
N LEU A 8 8.88 -9.34 -7.18
CA LEU A 8 8.49 -9.86 -8.49
C LEU A 8 7.45 -8.98 -9.21
N ALA A 9 6.96 -7.92 -8.56
CA ALA A 9 5.90 -7.06 -9.07
C ALA A 9 6.40 -5.62 -9.23
N ASP A 10 6.13 -5.01 -10.40
CA ASP A 10 6.36 -3.58 -10.63
C ASP A 10 5.30 -2.75 -9.86
N MET A 11 5.56 -2.57 -8.57
CA MET A 11 4.66 -1.88 -7.64
C MET A 11 4.99 -0.39 -7.57
N THR A 12 4.74 0.34 -8.66
CA THR A 12 4.82 1.81 -8.62
C THR A 12 3.60 2.37 -7.91
N CYS A 13 3.80 3.07 -6.80
CA CYS A 13 2.73 3.77 -6.10
C CYS A 13 2.35 5.05 -6.88
N VAL A 14 1.13 5.07 -7.43
CA VAL A 14 0.53 6.28 -8.02
C VAL A 14 -0.39 6.89 -6.97
N VAL A 15 -0.01 8.08 -6.48
CA VAL A 15 -0.78 8.84 -5.48
C VAL A 15 -2.12 9.26 -6.09
N GLU A 16 -3.22 8.92 -5.43
CA GLU A 16 -4.56 9.44 -5.76
C GLU A 16 -4.91 10.63 -4.85
N ASN A 17 -4.75 10.48 -3.53
CA ASN A 17 -4.99 11.56 -2.55
C ASN A 17 -4.04 11.46 -1.34
N ILE A 18 -3.78 12.61 -0.70
CA ILE A 18 -3.07 12.68 0.59
C ILE A 18 -3.93 13.50 1.54
N PHE A 19 -4.14 12.96 2.74
CA PHE A 19 -4.82 13.64 3.84
C PHE A 19 -3.94 13.66 5.08
N GLU A 20 -4.21 14.62 5.94
CA GLU A 20 -3.57 14.78 7.24
C GLU A 20 -4.66 14.91 8.31
N ASP A 21 -4.50 14.17 9.41
CA ASP A 21 -5.32 14.31 10.62
C ASP A 21 -4.42 14.20 11.86
N GLY A 22 -4.04 15.36 12.40
CA GLY A 22 -3.11 15.46 13.52
C GLY A 22 -1.77 14.81 13.20
N GLN A 23 -1.45 13.71 13.89
CA GLN A 23 -0.20 12.97 13.67
C GLN A 23 -0.32 11.88 12.59
N TRP A 24 -1.46 11.78 11.91
CA TRP A 24 -1.68 10.76 10.89
C TRP A 24 -1.61 11.35 9.49
N ALA A 25 -0.83 10.71 8.62
CA ALA A 25 -0.90 10.91 7.18
C ALA A 25 -1.65 9.72 6.55
N ILE A 26 -2.57 10.01 5.64
CA ILE A 26 -3.37 9.02 4.92
C ILE A 26 -3.07 9.18 3.44
N LEU A 27 -2.70 8.10 2.78
CA LEU A 27 -2.38 8.04 1.35
C LEU A 27 -3.33 7.08 0.67
N GLU A 28 -4.18 7.60 -0.21
CA GLU A 28 -4.89 6.79 -1.19
C GLU A 28 -4.00 6.62 -2.41
N TRP A 29 -3.87 5.39 -2.89
CA TRP A 29 -2.98 5.07 -3.98
C TRP A 29 -3.54 3.96 -4.86
N LYS A 30 -3.01 3.90 -6.08
CA LYS A 30 -3.16 2.77 -6.98
C LYS A 30 -1.82 2.35 -7.58
N ASP A 31 -1.73 1.11 -8.05
CA ASP A 31 -0.60 0.65 -8.85
C ASP A 31 -0.88 0.81 -10.36
N PRO A 32 0.08 0.50 -11.26
CA PRO A 32 -0.13 0.58 -12.71
C PRO A 32 -1.20 -0.38 -13.25
N LEU A 33 -1.50 -1.47 -12.53
CA LEU A 33 -2.53 -2.45 -12.87
C LEU A 33 -3.93 -2.06 -12.35
N GLY A 34 -4.02 -0.96 -11.60
CA GLY A 34 -5.26 -0.43 -11.05
C GLY A 34 -5.66 -1.02 -9.69
N LEU A 35 -4.82 -1.84 -9.06
CA LEU A 35 -5.04 -2.24 -7.66
C LEU A 35 -5.00 -1.00 -6.78
N ARG A 36 -6.01 -0.84 -5.93
CA ARG A 36 -6.13 0.29 -5.01
C ARG A 36 -5.82 -0.10 -3.58
N GLY A 37 -5.28 0.87 -2.86
CA GLY A 37 -5.09 0.76 -1.43
C GLY A 37 -5.18 2.11 -0.72
N CYS A 38 -5.31 2.04 0.59
CA CYS A 38 -5.24 3.20 1.47
C CYS A 38 -4.27 2.91 2.61
N SER A 39 -3.26 3.77 2.75
CA SER A 39 -2.17 3.63 3.69
C SER A 39 -2.24 4.72 4.75
N PHE A 40 -2.04 4.32 6.00
CA PHE A 40 -2.06 5.18 7.18
C PHE A 40 -0.68 5.16 7.80
N PHE A 41 -0.17 6.33 8.13
CA PHE A 41 1.14 6.53 8.74
C PHE A 41 0.98 7.39 9.99
N HIS A 42 1.35 6.87 11.16
CA HIS A 42 1.44 7.67 12.38
C HIS A 42 2.84 8.28 12.43
N VAL A 43 2.93 9.59 12.23
CA VAL A 43 4.17 10.35 12.19
C VAL A 43 4.34 11.12 13.51
N ILE A 44 5.35 10.72 14.30
CA ILE A 44 5.69 11.38 15.56
C ILE A 44 7.16 11.76 15.51
N ASP A 45 7.47 13.02 15.87
CA ASP A 45 8.82 13.60 15.82
C ASP A 45 9.48 13.47 14.44
N GLY A 46 8.69 13.68 13.38
CA GLY A 46 9.15 13.57 12.00
C GLY A 46 9.48 12.14 11.53
N LYS A 47 9.08 11.10 12.29
CA LYS A 47 9.33 9.69 11.95
C LYS A 47 8.03 8.90 11.88
N ILE A 48 7.92 7.98 10.91
CA ILE A 48 6.84 7.00 10.85
C ILE A 48 7.03 5.99 11.99
N LYS A 49 6.17 6.06 13.01
CA LYS A 49 6.16 5.12 14.15
C LYS A 49 5.28 3.91 13.91
N PHE A 50 4.23 4.08 13.11
CA PHE A 50 3.31 3.03 12.74
C PHE A 50 2.88 3.21 11.29
N GLN A 51 2.76 2.10 10.58
CA GLN A 51 2.26 2.07 9.22
C GLN A 51 1.27 0.91 9.08
N ARG A 52 0.14 1.17 8.42
CA ARG A 52 -0.85 0.16 8.07
C ARG A 52 -1.44 0.47 6.71
N SER A 53 -1.56 -0.54 5.85
CA SER A 53 -2.19 -0.39 4.54
C SER A 53 -3.34 -1.38 4.40
N TYR A 54 -4.43 -0.93 3.80
CA TYR A 54 -5.58 -1.75 3.41
C TYR A 54 -5.65 -1.82 1.90
N TRP A 55 -5.73 -3.03 1.37
CA TRP A 55 -5.82 -3.35 -0.06
C TRP A 55 -6.29 -4.81 -0.19
N ASP A 56 -6.82 -5.17 -1.36
CA ASP A 56 -7.33 -6.53 -1.56
C ASP A 56 -6.22 -7.51 -1.95
N LYS A 57 -5.86 -8.38 -1.01
CA LYS A 57 -4.82 -9.41 -1.22
C LYS A 57 -5.19 -10.38 -2.33
N LEU A 58 -6.46 -10.78 -2.44
CA LEU A 58 -6.88 -11.76 -3.44
C LEU A 58 -6.74 -11.21 -4.87
N THR A 59 -7.10 -9.95 -5.08
CA THR A 59 -6.95 -9.25 -6.36
C THR A 59 -5.49 -9.14 -6.75
N PHE A 60 -4.61 -8.74 -5.82
CA PHE A 60 -3.17 -8.73 -6.06
C PHE A 60 -2.64 -10.10 -6.52
N LEU A 61 -2.97 -11.18 -5.79
CA LEU A 61 -2.50 -12.52 -6.14
C LEU A 61 -2.98 -12.92 -7.56
N ARG A 62 -4.23 -12.60 -7.90
CA ARG A 62 -4.78 -12.86 -9.25
C ARG A 62 -4.11 -12.02 -10.33
N MET A 63 -3.88 -10.72 -10.10
CA MET A 63 -3.25 -9.81 -11.06
C MET A 63 -1.82 -10.23 -11.40
N HIS A 64 -1.10 -10.78 -10.43
CA HIS A 64 0.29 -11.23 -10.61
C HIS A 64 0.42 -12.73 -10.89
N ASN A 65 -0.68 -13.45 -11.13
CA ASN A 65 -0.69 -14.91 -11.33
C ASN A 65 0.06 -15.67 -10.22
N LEU A 66 -0.08 -15.21 -8.97
CA LEU A 66 0.51 -15.81 -7.78
C LEU A 66 -0.46 -16.80 -7.13
N SER A 67 0.09 -17.73 -6.36
CA SER A 67 -0.72 -18.79 -5.75
C SER A 67 -1.64 -18.27 -4.64
N ILE A 68 -2.84 -18.86 -4.60
CA ILE A 68 -3.88 -18.63 -3.59
C ILE A 68 -3.88 -19.88 -2.71
N HIS A 69 -2.96 -19.95 -1.75
CA HIS A 69 -2.91 -21.01 -0.75
C HIS A 69 -3.40 -20.49 0.60
#